data_AF-A0A3Q7HHS9-F1
#
_entry.id   AF-A0A3Q7HHS9-F1
#
_cell.length_a   1.000
_cell.length_b   1.000
_cell.length_c   1.000
_cell.angle_alpha   90.00
_cell.angle_beta   90.00
_cell.angle_gamma   90.00
#
_symmetry.space_group_name_H-M   'P 1'
#
loop_
_entity.id
_entity.type
_entity.pdbx_description
1 polymer ?
#
loop_
_entity_poly.entity_id
_entity_poly.type
_entity_poly.pdbx_seq_one_letter_code
_entity_poly.pdbx_strand_id
1 'polypeptide(L)'
;MTSHLKWYPDIGTKCTLNPVTLKFTEFLKATASGKIEGVSAEKFETEFERTKLPAYIFGAMIPCIRLYANLGKELLMFLQGNPTHQYRIIIRNYASESLEVCGLQELAKKNEKLLDKLSITLTTHELSIVEKLYQKAMEIEVGFLLGQPLDQKCVIPISREHNLDEERLVIFFKFDSTCSVVDSSAILAEMTIVSAQKSDDNQPKNKPENESENQPENQPENQPENQPENQPENQPENQVVRLLSEVVKSTWDDICKDYTDEYEQCISTLLLTHEKGKHSFSYFTAEKLDYERLCIALEQLSDFEKRANTRVSESGVLRGLRLDEIKRVGELMVLQDGCKNFFQSIIKNEQLNADIHALSCCWCSDLIRSNIMT
;
A
#
# COMPACT_ATOMS: atom_id res chain seq x y z
N MET A 1 24.23 -15.59 17.98
CA MET A 1 25.50 -15.46 17.24
C MET A 1 25.66 -14.01 16.83
N THR A 2 26.63 -13.30 17.40
CA THR A 2 26.95 -11.92 17.10
C THR A 2 27.62 -11.83 15.72
N SER A 3 26.89 -11.38 14.71
CA SER A 3 27.47 -11.01 13.41
C SER A 3 28.26 -9.71 13.60
N HIS A 4 29.53 -9.85 13.99
CA HIS A 4 30.49 -8.77 13.90
C HIS A 4 30.71 -8.45 12.42
N LEU A 5 30.04 -7.41 11.91
CA LEU A 5 30.45 -6.71 10.70
C LEU A 5 31.80 -6.04 10.97
N LYS A 6 32.88 -6.84 10.92
CA LYS A 6 34.27 -6.37 10.99
C LYS A 6 34.72 -6.07 9.56
N TRP A 7 34.44 -4.85 9.09
CA TRP A 7 35.09 -4.32 7.90
C TRP A 7 36.43 -3.71 8.33
N TYR A 8 37.51 -4.48 8.22
CA TYR A 8 38.86 -3.93 8.13
C TYR A 8 39.33 -4.25 6.72
N PRO A 9 39.34 -3.30 5.77
CA PRO A 9 39.96 -3.54 4.48
C PRO A 9 41.47 -3.61 4.72
N ASP A 10 42.08 -4.73 4.34
CA ASP A 10 43.53 -4.78 4.12
C ASP A 10 43.87 -3.70 3.09
N ILE A 11 44.74 -2.76 3.48
CA ILE A 11 45.12 -1.54 2.72
C ILE A 11 45.78 -1.88 1.35
N GLY A 12 45.95 -3.16 1.01
CA GLY A 12 46.55 -3.63 -0.25
C GLY A 12 45.60 -4.30 -1.25
N THR A 13 44.31 -4.49 -0.94
CA THR A 13 43.43 -5.27 -1.84
C THR A 13 42.92 -4.40 -2.98
N LYS A 14 43.27 -4.76 -4.22
CA LYS A 14 42.84 -4.07 -5.45
C LYS A 14 41.32 -4.21 -5.58
N CYS A 15 40.57 -3.21 -5.13
CA CYS A 15 39.12 -3.20 -5.19
C CYS A 15 38.68 -3.02 -6.64
N THR A 16 37.98 -4.00 -7.21
CA THR A 16 37.31 -3.85 -8.51
C THR A 16 36.22 -2.80 -8.36
N LEU A 17 36.33 -1.67 -9.09
CA LEU A 17 35.31 -0.63 -9.04
C LEU A 17 33.95 -1.21 -9.43
N ASN A 18 32.93 -0.92 -8.61
CA ASN A 18 31.54 -1.20 -8.96
C ASN A 18 31.22 -0.48 -10.30
N PRO A 19 30.55 -1.14 -11.28
CA PRO A 19 30.15 -0.53 -12.54
C PRO A 19 29.44 0.83 -12.40
N VAL A 20 28.66 1.02 -11.33
CA VAL A 20 27.98 2.30 -11.06
C VAL A 20 28.96 3.38 -10.60
N THR A 21 29.97 3.03 -9.78
CA THR A 21 31.05 3.97 -9.43
C THR A 21 31.85 4.38 -10.66
N LEU A 22 32.07 3.45 -11.60
CA LEU A 22 32.71 3.76 -12.88
C LEU A 22 31.86 4.76 -13.68
N LYS A 23 30.55 4.53 -13.79
CA LYS A 23 29.60 5.41 -14.48
C LYS A 23 29.61 6.83 -13.91
N PHE A 24 29.58 6.99 -12.58
CA PHE A 24 29.63 8.32 -11.96
C PHE A 24 30.99 9.00 -12.17
N THR A 25 32.08 8.24 -12.08
CA THR A 25 33.44 8.75 -12.32
C THR A 25 33.61 9.24 -13.76
N GLU A 26 33.10 8.49 -14.74
CA GLU A 26 33.13 8.86 -16.16
C GLU A 26 32.28 10.10 -16.42
N PHE A 27 31.09 10.19 -15.82
CA PHE A 27 30.22 11.36 -15.91
C PHE A 27 30.89 12.63 -15.37
N LEU A 28 31.52 12.57 -14.20
CA LEU A 28 32.26 13.71 -13.63
C LEU A 28 33.47 14.08 -14.48
N LYS A 29 34.23 13.10 -15.00
CA LYS A 29 35.37 13.34 -15.89
C LYS A 29 34.93 14.00 -17.20
N ALA A 30 33.83 13.53 -17.80
CA ALA A 30 33.27 14.11 -19.01
C ALA A 30 32.89 15.58 -18.78
N THR A 31 32.16 15.85 -17.68
CA THR A 31 31.76 17.20 -17.28
C THR A 31 32.98 18.11 -17.06
N ALA A 32 33.99 17.65 -16.31
CA ALA A 32 35.21 18.42 -16.05
C ALA A 32 36.03 18.71 -17.32
N SER A 33 35.96 17.82 -18.32
CA SER A 33 36.60 18.02 -19.63
C SER A 33 35.79 18.90 -20.60
N GLY A 34 34.62 19.39 -20.19
CA GLY A 34 33.72 20.20 -21.04
C GLY A 34 32.90 19.37 -22.04
N LYS A 35 32.97 18.03 -22.00
CA LYS A 35 32.14 17.12 -22.81
C LYS A 35 30.76 16.99 -22.19
N ILE A 36 29.96 18.05 -22.31
CA ILE A 36 28.64 18.18 -21.70
C ILE A 36 27.58 18.09 -22.80
N GLU A 37 26.56 17.26 -22.58
CA GLU A 37 25.44 17.14 -23.52
C GLU A 37 24.71 18.48 -23.69
N GLY A 38 24.48 18.90 -24.93
CA GLY A 38 23.88 20.20 -25.24
C GLY A 38 24.87 21.38 -25.28
N VAL A 39 26.17 21.15 -25.01
CA VAL A 39 27.24 22.15 -25.14
C VAL A 39 28.16 21.74 -26.29
N SER A 40 28.32 22.60 -27.30
CA SER A 40 29.31 22.36 -28.38
C SER A 40 30.73 22.42 -27.82
N ALA A 41 31.62 21.55 -28.27
CA ALA A 41 33.04 21.59 -27.91
C ALA A 41 33.68 22.95 -28.26
N GLU A 42 33.21 23.60 -29.32
CA GLU A 42 33.62 24.94 -29.77
C GLU A 42 33.27 26.03 -28.75
N LYS A 43 32.26 25.82 -27.89
CA LYS A 43 31.87 26.82 -26.88
C LYS A 43 33.04 27.10 -25.93
N PHE A 44 33.88 26.14 -25.55
CA PHE A 44 34.97 26.40 -24.59
C PHE A 44 36.26 26.97 -25.20
N GLU A 45 36.26 27.39 -26.47
CA GLU A 45 37.44 27.97 -27.11
C GLU A 45 37.83 29.33 -26.51
N THR A 46 36.84 30.16 -26.18
CA THR A 46 37.07 31.49 -25.61
C THR A 46 37.26 31.45 -24.09
N GLU A 47 38.04 32.40 -23.56
CA GLU A 47 38.27 32.52 -22.11
C GLU A 47 36.97 32.83 -21.36
N PHE A 48 36.08 33.63 -21.97
CA PHE A 48 34.76 33.94 -21.41
C PHE A 48 33.89 32.70 -21.22
N GLU A 49 33.82 31.82 -22.22
CA GLU A 49 32.99 30.62 -22.14
C GLU A 49 33.56 29.59 -21.14
N ARG A 50 34.89 29.53 -20.98
CA ARG A 50 35.53 28.73 -19.93
C ARG A 50 35.14 29.16 -18.51
N THR A 51 34.70 30.41 -18.31
CA THR A 51 34.21 30.86 -17.00
C THR A 51 32.90 30.18 -16.56
N LYS A 52 32.17 29.54 -17.49
CA LYS A 52 30.91 28.83 -17.23
C LYS A 52 31.12 27.39 -16.77
N LEU A 53 32.24 26.78 -17.13
CA LEU A 53 32.57 25.39 -16.81
C LEU A 53 32.49 25.06 -15.30
N PRO A 54 32.94 25.94 -14.37
CA PRO A 54 32.74 25.73 -12.94
C PRO A 54 31.27 25.53 -12.55
N ALA A 55 30.33 26.27 -13.15
CA ALA A 55 28.90 26.11 -12.83
C ALA A 55 28.40 24.71 -13.20
N TYR A 56 28.83 24.19 -14.35
CA TYR A 56 28.49 22.83 -14.80
C TYR A 56 29.11 21.75 -13.92
N ILE A 57 30.37 21.90 -13.53
CA ILE A 57 31.04 20.99 -12.60
C ILE A 57 30.29 20.96 -11.26
N PHE A 58 29.92 22.13 -10.72
CA PHE A 58 29.15 22.20 -9.48
C PHE A 58 27.74 21.62 -9.63
N GLY A 59 27.07 21.84 -10.77
CA GLY A 59 25.80 21.20 -11.10
C GLY A 59 25.86 19.68 -11.06
N ALA A 60 26.97 19.08 -11.50
CA ALA A 60 27.19 17.63 -11.47
C ALA A 60 27.64 17.10 -10.09
N MET A 61 28.34 17.90 -9.27
CA MET A 61 28.90 17.45 -7.98
C MET A 61 27.99 17.69 -6.77
N ILE A 62 27.21 18.77 -6.75
CA ILE A 62 26.36 19.11 -5.59
C ILE A 62 25.34 18.02 -5.23
N PRO A 63 24.66 17.36 -6.20
CA PRO A 63 23.64 16.34 -5.92
C PRO A 63 24.08 15.28 -4.92
N CYS A 64 25.28 14.70 -5.09
CA CYS A 64 25.76 13.65 -4.20
C CYS A 64 25.97 14.19 -2.78
N ILE A 65 26.63 15.34 -2.64
CA ILE A 65 26.90 15.96 -1.33
C ILE A 65 25.60 16.30 -0.61
N ARG A 66 24.63 16.89 -1.34
CA ARG A 66 23.32 17.25 -0.80
C ARG A 66 22.52 16.02 -0.38
N LEU A 67 22.51 14.97 -1.21
CA LEU A 67 21.81 13.72 -0.92
C LEU A 67 22.35 13.09 0.37
N TYR A 68 23.67 12.91 0.50
CA TYR A 68 24.26 12.33 1.70
C TYR A 68 24.06 13.19 2.95
N ALA A 69 24.14 14.52 2.84
CA ALA A 69 23.83 15.41 3.97
C ALA A 69 22.39 15.26 4.45
N ASN A 70 21.44 15.25 3.51
CA ASN A 70 20.01 15.06 3.82
C ASN A 70 19.74 13.68 4.42
N LEU A 71 20.25 12.60 3.81
CA LEU A 71 20.11 11.25 4.35
C LEU A 71 20.73 11.13 5.74
N GLY A 72 21.91 11.74 5.95
CA GLY A 72 22.55 11.80 7.26
C GLY A 72 21.63 12.40 8.32
N LYS A 73 21.01 13.54 8.01
CA LYS A 73 20.08 14.24 8.91
C LYS A 73 18.83 13.41 9.21
N GLU A 74 18.18 12.88 8.17
CA GLU A 74 16.97 12.06 8.32
C GLU A 74 17.25 10.81 9.14
N LEU A 75 18.32 10.07 8.81
CA LEU A 75 18.71 8.85 9.52
C LEU A 75 19.11 9.13 10.97
N LEU A 76 19.76 10.27 11.25
CA LEU A 76 20.16 10.63 12.61
C LEU A 76 18.97 10.73 13.57
N MET A 77 17.79 11.14 13.08
CA MET A 77 16.57 11.22 13.90
C MET A 77 16.11 9.84 14.40
N PHE A 78 16.39 8.78 13.65
CA PHE A 78 16.00 7.41 13.96
C PHE A 78 17.08 6.61 14.70
N LEU A 79 18.32 7.12 14.75
CA LEU A 79 19.44 6.43 15.39
C LEU A 79 19.45 6.61 16.92
N GLN A 80 18.73 5.72 17.60
CA GLN A 80 18.85 5.48 19.04
C GLN A 80 19.80 4.30 19.31
N GLY A 81 20.59 4.36 20.39
CA GLY A 81 21.55 3.30 20.78
C GLY A 81 22.99 3.76 20.98
N ASN A 82 23.93 2.79 21.03
CA ASN A 82 25.32 3.00 21.46
C ASN A 82 26.05 4.09 20.64
N PRO A 83 26.55 5.17 21.29
CA PRO A 83 27.19 6.28 20.61
C PRO A 83 28.49 5.92 19.87
N THR A 84 29.12 4.79 20.20
CA THR A 84 30.39 4.35 19.59
C THR A 84 30.20 3.44 18.37
N HIS A 85 28.95 3.14 17.98
CA HIS A 85 28.69 2.31 16.80
C HIS A 85 29.17 3.00 15.52
N GLN A 86 29.93 2.31 14.68
CA GLN A 86 30.57 2.89 13.48
C GLN A 86 29.58 3.52 12.50
N TYR A 87 28.44 2.88 12.20
CA TYR A 87 27.40 3.51 11.36
C TYR A 87 26.83 4.80 11.93
N ARG A 88 26.70 4.91 13.26
CA ARG A 88 26.24 6.14 13.90
C ARG A 88 27.28 7.25 13.79
N ILE A 89 28.57 6.90 13.84
CA ILE A 89 29.67 7.85 13.60
C ILE A 89 29.62 8.35 12.15
N ILE A 90 29.48 7.44 11.17
CA ILE A 90 29.40 7.80 9.74
C ILE A 90 28.18 8.68 9.46
N ILE A 91 26.99 8.30 9.95
CA ILE A 91 25.76 9.07 9.75
C ILE A 91 25.84 10.43 10.44
N ARG A 92 26.42 10.51 11.65
CA ARG A 92 26.69 11.79 12.31
C ARG A 92 27.63 12.67 11.49
N ASN A 93 28.65 12.10 10.85
CA ASN A 93 29.55 12.87 9.98
C ASN A 93 28.80 13.46 8.77
N TYR A 94 27.90 12.69 8.15
CA TYR A 94 27.05 13.20 7.08
C TYR A 94 26.08 14.30 7.56
N ALA A 95 25.53 14.18 8.76
CA ALA A 95 24.60 15.14 9.36
C ALA A 95 25.27 16.37 10.01
N SER A 96 26.59 16.35 10.20
CA SER A 96 27.31 17.37 10.99
C SER A 96 27.28 18.73 10.30
N GLU A 97 27.08 19.78 11.10
CA GLU A 97 27.21 21.18 10.68
C GLU A 97 28.58 21.79 11.07
N SER A 98 29.48 21.01 11.68
CA SER A 98 30.82 21.49 12.05
C SER A 98 31.86 21.21 10.97
N LEU A 99 32.66 22.23 10.63
CA LEU A 99 33.77 22.11 9.68
C LEU A 99 34.94 21.26 10.20
N GLU A 100 35.09 21.15 11.52
CA GLU A 100 36.17 20.38 12.16
C GLU A 100 35.93 18.86 12.03
N VAL A 101 34.70 18.44 11.70
CA VAL A 101 34.29 17.05 11.55
C VAL A 101 33.56 16.88 10.22
N CYS A 102 34.24 17.15 9.09
CA CYS A 102 33.76 16.89 7.72
C CYS A 102 32.24 17.06 7.52
N GLY A 103 31.68 18.19 7.98
CA GLY A 103 30.24 18.43 7.92
C GLY A 103 29.74 18.57 6.49
N LEU A 104 29.25 17.46 5.90
CA LEU A 104 28.74 17.47 4.52
C LEU A 104 27.60 18.47 4.34
N GLN A 105 26.83 18.75 5.39
CA GLN A 105 25.76 19.73 5.37
C GLN A 105 26.26 21.16 5.10
N GLU A 106 27.34 21.58 5.76
CA GLU A 106 27.95 22.89 5.51
C GLU A 106 28.65 22.94 4.16
N LEU A 107 29.26 21.83 3.73
CA LEU A 107 29.85 21.73 2.40
C LEU A 107 28.78 21.87 1.30
N ALA A 108 27.63 21.21 1.45
CA ALA A 108 26.49 21.34 0.55
C ALA A 108 26.02 22.80 0.47
N LYS A 109 25.75 23.44 1.61
CA LYS A 109 25.32 24.85 1.68
C LYS A 109 26.33 25.79 1.02
N LYS A 110 27.64 25.58 1.25
CA LYS A 110 28.71 26.39 0.65
C LYS A 110 28.79 26.21 -0.87
N ASN A 111 28.67 24.97 -1.35
CA ASN A 111 28.73 24.67 -2.77
C ASN A 111 27.49 25.20 -3.51
N GLU A 112 26.30 25.09 -2.91
CA GLU A 112 25.07 25.67 -3.46
C GLU A 112 25.17 27.19 -3.59
N LYS A 113 25.62 27.88 -2.52
CA LYS A 113 25.84 29.33 -2.56
C LYS A 113 26.88 29.75 -3.61
N LEU A 114 27.87 28.90 -3.88
CA LEU A 114 28.84 29.15 -4.95
C LEU A 114 28.22 28.92 -6.32
N LEU A 115 27.43 27.86 -6.50
CA LEU A 115 26.69 27.62 -7.74
C LEU A 115 25.72 28.77 -8.03
N ASP A 116 25.00 29.29 -7.04
CA ASP A 116 24.12 30.45 -7.20
C ASP A 116 24.88 31.65 -7.78
N LYS A 117 26.07 31.93 -7.23
CA LYS A 117 26.93 33.03 -7.71
C LYS A 117 27.43 32.80 -9.14
N LEU A 118 27.85 31.58 -9.45
CA LEU A 118 28.31 31.20 -10.79
C LEU A 118 27.15 31.22 -11.81
N SER A 119 25.92 31.05 -11.35
CA SER A 119 24.72 31.01 -12.18
C SER A 119 24.22 32.40 -12.60
N ILE A 120 24.64 33.47 -11.92
CA ILE A 120 24.21 34.86 -12.23
C ILE A 120 24.55 35.26 -13.68
N THR A 121 25.67 34.78 -14.20
CA THR A 121 26.17 35.12 -15.54
C THR A 121 25.65 34.18 -16.62
N LEU A 122 24.84 33.17 -16.27
CA LEU A 122 24.32 32.18 -17.19
C LEU A 122 22.99 32.62 -17.80
N THR A 123 22.80 32.28 -19.07
CA THR A 123 21.53 32.40 -19.79
C THR A 123 20.55 31.30 -19.36
N THR A 124 19.26 31.48 -19.67
CA THR A 124 18.23 30.47 -19.41
C THR A 124 18.56 29.09 -20.00
N HIS A 125 19.15 29.05 -21.19
CA HIS A 125 19.56 27.80 -21.81
C HIS A 125 20.70 27.11 -21.04
N GLU A 126 21.65 27.89 -20.52
CA GLU A 126 22.79 27.36 -19.76
C GLU A 126 22.38 26.92 -18.37
N LEU A 127 21.42 27.59 -17.74
CA LEU A 127 20.79 27.13 -16.51
C LEU A 127 20.09 25.78 -16.70
N SER A 128 19.41 25.56 -17.84
CA SER A 128 18.82 24.26 -18.16
C SER A 128 19.87 23.15 -18.29
N ILE A 129 21.09 23.47 -18.74
CA ILE A 129 22.20 22.49 -18.77
C ILE A 129 22.64 22.13 -17.34
N VAL A 130 22.77 23.12 -16.44
CA VAL A 130 23.07 22.87 -15.01
C VAL A 130 22.01 21.99 -14.37
N GLU A 131 20.73 22.26 -14.65
CA GLU A 131 19.60 21.45 -14.15
C GLU A 131 19.68 19.99 -14.63
N LYS A 132 19.94 19.77 -15.93
CA LYS A 132 20.09 18.42 -16.48
C LYS A 132 21.27 17.67 -15.88
N LEU A 133 22.40 18.34 -15.67
CA LEU A 133 23.56 17.76 -15.00
C LEU A 133 23.22 17.36 -13.55
N TYR A 134 22.47 18.22 -12.85
CA TYR A 134 22.01 17.96 -11.49
C TYR A 134 21.11 16.71 -11.43
N GLN A 135 20.11 16.64 -12.31
CA GLN A 135 19.18 15.52 -12.40
C GLN A 135 19.93 14.22 -12.73
N LYS A 136 20.86 14.26 -13.70
CA LYS A 136 21.61 13.08 -14.10
C LYS A 136 22.53 12.56 -13.00
N ALA A 137 23.19 13.45 -12.28
CA ALA A 137 24.00 13.08 -11.13
C ALA A 137 23.16 12.44 -10.03
N MET A 138 21.97 12.98 -9.73
CA MET A 138 21.06 12.41 -8.74
C MET A 138 20.58 11.01 -9.13
N GLU A 139 20.22 10.80 -10.41
CA GLU A 139 19.82 9.49 -10.95
C GLU A 139 20.94 8.45 -10.77
N ILE A 140 22.18 8.81 -11.12
CA ILE A 140 23.34 7.92 -10.97
C ILE A 140 23.60 7.58 -9.50
N GLU A 141 23.52 8.56 -8.59
CA GLU A 141 23.74 8.36 -7.15
C GLU A 141 22.66 7.51 -6.49
N VAL A 142 21.39 7.71 -6.84
CA VAL A 142 20.31 6.82 -6.40
C VAL A 142 20.60 5.40 -6.90
N GLY A 143 20.94 5.22 -8.18
CA GLY A 143 21.35 3.92 -8.72
C GLY A 143 22.53 3.30 -7.95
N PHE A 144 23.49 4.11 -7.49
CA PHE A 144 24.62 3.64 -6.69
C PHE A 144 24.19 3.09 -5.33
N LEU A 145 23.30 3.80 -4.62
CA LEU A 145 22.75 3.35 -3.34
C LEU A 145 21.91 2.08 -3.50
N LEU A 146 21.13 2.00 -4.58
CA LEU A 146 20.26 0.86 -4.88
C LEU A 146 21.04 -0.40 -5.27
N GLY A 147 22.16 -0.23 -5.98
CA GLY A 147 23.02 -1.33 -6.44
C GLY A 147 24.01 -1.87 -5.40
N GLN A 148 23.96 -1.40 -4.14
CA GLN A 148 24.79 -1.98 -3.08
C GLN A 148 24.28 -3.38 -2.70
N PRO A 149 25.15 -4.39 -2.61
CA PRO A 149 24.75 -5.73 -2.18
C PRO A 149 24.27 -5.67 -0.73
N LEU A 150 22.99 -5.97 -0.51
CA LEU A 150 22.41 -6.13 0.82
C LEU A 150 22.19 -7.61 1.07
N ASP A 151 22.99 -8.20 1.96
CA ASP A 151 22.87 -9.63 2.34
C ASP A 151 21.59 -9.93 3.16
N GLN A 152 20.79 -8.91 3.49
CA GLN A 152 19.60 -9.03 4.31
C GLN A 152 18.33 -8.78 3.49
N LYS A 153 17.34 -9.68 3.61
CA LYS A 153 15.98 -9.46 3.10
C LYS A 153 15.41 -8.19 3.74
N CYS A 154 15.24 -7.14 2.94
CA CYS A 154 14.71 -5.86 3.38
C CYS A 154 13.39 -5.58 2.65
N VAL A 155 12.39 -5.06 3.36
CA VAL A 155 11.20 -4.48 2.73
C VAL A 155 11.65 -3.14 2.14
N ILE A 156 11.61 -3.04 0.82
CA ILE A 156 12.11 -1.88 0.11
C ILE A 156 10.95 -1.05 -0.43
N PRO A 157 11.01 0.30 -0.35
CA PRO A 157 9.95 1.14 -0.89
C PRO A 157 9.77 0.93 -2.40
N ILE A 158 8.51 1.04 -2.85
CA ILE A 158 8.03 0.90 -4.24
C ILE A 158 8.74 1.88 -5.22
N SER A 159 9.47 2.87 -4.70
CA SER A 159 10.20 3.87 -5.47
C SER A 159 11.51 3.38 -6.10
N ARG A 160 11.77 2.07 -6.16
CA ARG A 160 12.91 1.51 -6.92
C ARG A 160 12.51 1.29 -8.37
N GLU A 161 13.47 1.40 -9.30
CA GLU A 161 13.30 0.80 -10.62
C GLU A 161 13.17 -0.72 -10.43
N HIS A 162 11.98 -1.25 -10.65
CA HIS A 162 11.72 -2.68 -10.65
C HIS A 162 12.06 -3.26 -12.02
N ASN A 163 12.90 -4.29 -12.04
CA ASN A 163 13.10 -5.07 -13.25
C ASN A 163 11.93 -6.03 -13.42
N LEU A 164 10.89 -5.60 -14.15
CA LEU A 164 9.64 -6.36 -14.31
C LEU A 164 9.81 -7.72 -15.01
N ASP A 165 10.93 -7.91 -15.73
CA ASP A 165 11.28 -9.19 -16.36
C ASP A 165 11.83 -10.22 -15.35
N GLU A 166 12.37 -9.76 -14.22
CA GLU A 166 13.01 -10.61 -13.19
C GLU A 166 12.25 -10.59 -11.86
N GLU A 167 11.47 -9.55 -11.59
CA GLU A 167 10.84 -9.27 -10.30
C GLU A 167 9.31 -9.22 -10.43
N ARG A 168 8.61 -9.84 -9.47
CA ARG A 168 7.15 -9.78 -9.35
C ARG A 168 6.75 -8.60 -8.46
N LEU A 169 5.99 -7.66 -8.99
CA LEU A 169 5.43 -6.55 -8.21
C LEU A 169 4.23 -7.06 -7.40
N VAL A 170 4.31 -7.04 -6.07
CA VAL A 170 3.19 -7.47 -5.22
C VAL A 170 2.57 -6.26 -4.52
N ILE A 171 1.33 -5.93 -4.87
CA ILE A 171 0.57 -4.80 -4.34
C ILE A 171 -0.37 -5.33 -3.27
N PHE A 172 -0.15 -4.91 -2.02
CA PHE A 172 -1.05 -5.13 -0.91
C PHE A 172 -1.72 -3.82 -0.51
N PHE A 173 -3.03 -3.83 -0.34
CA PHE A 173 -3.78 -2.65 0.10
C PHE A 173 -5.00 -3.05 0.92
N LYS A 174 -5.43 -2.17 1.83
CA LYS A 174 -6.66 -2.33 2.58
C LYS A 174 -7.79 -1.61 1.85
N PHE A 175 -8.65 -2.37 1.16
CA PHE A 175 -9.68 -1.87 0.26
C PHE A 175 -10.54 -0.78 0.91
N ASP A 176 -11.04 -1.02 2.11
CA ASP A 176 -11.97 -0.10 2.78
C ASP A 176 -11.36 1.26 3.13
N SER A 177 -10.07 1.28 3.46
CA SER A 177 -9.35 2.52 3.82
C SER A 177 -8.67 3.20 2.64
N THR A 178 -8.43 2.47 1.55
CA THR A 178 -7.63 2.96 0.42
C THR A 178 -8.48 3.26 -0.81
N CYS A 179 -9.48 2.44 -1.08
CA CYS A 179 -10.19 2.41 -2.35
C CYS A 179 -11.65 2.84 -2.21
N SER A 180 -12.41 2.28 -1.27
CA SER A 180 -13.84 2.60 -1.19
C SER A 180 -14.09 3.95 -0.50
N VAL A 181 -15.12 4.67 -0.96
CA VAL A 181 -15.62 5.87 -0.28
C VAL A 181 -16.54 5.51 0.89
N VAL A 182 -17.21 4.36 0.79
CA VAL A 182 -18.18 3.84 1.75
C VAL A 182 -17.71 2.47 2.23
N ASP A 183 -17.95 2.16 3.50
CA ASP A 183 -17.62 0.86 4.09
C ASP A 183 -18.29 -0.29 3.32
N SER A 184 -17.47 -1.19 2.76
CA SER A 184 -17.97 -2.28 1.93
C SER A 184 -18.66 -3.38 2.74
N SER A 185 -18.39 -3.47 4.05
CA SER A 185 -19.10 -4.38 4.95
C SER A 185 -20.52 -3.86 5.23
N ALA A 186 -20.70 -2.55 5.39
CA ALA A 186 -22.02 -1.94 5.55
C ALA A 186 -22.90 -2.13 4.30
N ILE A 187 -22.31 -2.01 3.10
CA ILE A 187 -23.01 -2.30 1.84
C ILE A 187 -23.45 -3.77 1.80
N LEU A 188 -22.57 -4.70 2.18
CA LEU A 188 -22.91 -6.12 2.24
C LEU A 188 -24.02 -6.40 3.26
N ALA A 189 -24.03 -5.73 4.41
CA ALA A 189 -25.07 -5.82 5.43
C ALA A 189 -26.44 -5.36 4.90
N GLU A 190 -26.48 -4.22 4.20
CA GLU A 190 -27.72 -3.73 3.61
C GLU A 190 -28.25 -4.71 2.55
N MET A 191 -27.36 -5.32 1.76
CA MET A 191 -27.76 -6.35 0.80
C MET A 191 -28.40 -7.58 1.47
N THR A 192 -27.85 -8.06 2.60
CA THR A 192 -28.42 -9.21 3.31
C THR A 192 -29.79 -8.88 3.89
N ILE A 193 -29.94 -7.70 4.48
CA ILE A 193 -31.21 -7.19 5.03
C ILE A 193 -32.28 -7.09 3.92
N VAL A 194 -31.94 -6.46 2.79
CA VAL A 194 -32.86 -6.31 1.65
C VAL A 194 -33.20 -7.66 1.03
N SER A 195 -32.24 -8.59 0.96
CA SER A 195 -32.50 -9.94 0.43
C SER A 195 -33.42 -10.75 1.34
N ALA A 196 -33.28 -10.61 2.66
CA ALA A 196 -34.19 -11.23 3.62
C ALA A 196 -35.63 -10.76 3.42
N GLN A 197 -35.81 -9.47 3.09
CA GLN A 197 -37.11 -8.88 2.83
C GLN A 197 -37.79 -9.39 1.53
N LYS A 198 -37.01 -9.86 0.57
CA LYS A 198 -37.49 -10.37 -0.74
C LYS A 198 -37.76 -11.89 -0.75
N SER A 199 -37.37 -12.61 0.30
CA SER A 199 -37.25 -14.08 0.26
C SER A 199 -38.58 -14.87 0.35
N ASP A 200 -39.71 -14.22 0.62
CA ASP A 200 -41.04 -14.88 0.70
C ASP A 200 -41.84 -14.90 -0.62
N ASP A 201 -41.42 -14.17 -1.67
CA ASP A 201 -42.18 -14.10 -2.94
C ASP A 201 -42.05 -15.36 -3.83
N ASN A 202 -41.23 -16.35 -3.48
CA ASN A 202 -40.92 -17.51 -4.34
C ASN A 202 -40.92 -18.88 -3.62
N GLN A 203 -42.00 -19.25 -2.91
CA GLN A 203 -42.26 -20.67 -2.65
C GLN A 203 -43.01 -21.32 -3.83
N PRO A 204 -42.56 -22.48 -4.36
CA PRO A 204 -43.38 -23.27 -5.26
C PRO A 204 -44.53 -23.90 -4.46
N LYS A 205 -45.77 -23.59 -4.84
CA LYS A 205 -46.97 -24.29 -4.34
C LYS A 205 -46.88 -25.77 -4.72
N ASN A 206 -46.34 -26.60 -3.83
CA ASN A 206 -46.53 -28.05 -3.89
C ASN A 206 -48.01 -28.36 -3.64
N LYS A 207 -48.71 -28.72 -4.72
CA LYS A 207 -50.10 -29.19 -4.71
C LYS A 207 -50.07 -30.69 -4.33
N PRO A 208 -50.76 -31.15 -3.26
CA PRO A 208 -51.02 -32.56 -3.11
C PRO A 208 -52.15 -32.94 -4.08
N GLU A 209 -51.89 -33.89 -4.98
CA GLU A 209 -52.92 -34.61 -5.73
C GLU A 209 -53.69 -35.50 -4.74
N ASN A 210 -54.98 -35.19 -4.51
CA ASN A 210 -55.89 -36.10 -3.83
C ASN A 210 -56.67 -36.91 -4.88
N GLU A 211 -56.48 -38.22 -4.85
CA GLU A 211 -57.41 -39.20 -5.40
C GLU A 211 -58.67 -39.26 -4.52
N SER A 212 -59.85 -39.04 -5.09
CA SER A 212 -61.10 -39.63 -4.60
C SER A 212 -62.15 -39.62 -5.72
N GLU A 213 -62.56 -40.80 -6.17
CA GLU A 213 -63.63 -41.00 -7.16
C GLU A 213 -64.91 -41.52 -6.48
N ASN A 214 -66.05 -40.93 -6.91
CA ASN A 214 -67.42 -41.47 -7.05
C ASN A 214 -68.53 -41.29 -5.96
N GLN A 215 -69.40 -40.28 -6.24
CA GLN A 215 -70.90 -40.29 -6.38
C GLN A 215 -71.88 -40.38 -5.15
N PRO A 216 -73.18 -39.96 -5.27
CA PRO A 216 -73.74 -38.70 -5.83
C PRO A 216 -74.98 -38.08 -5.08
N GLU A 217 -75.48 -36.95 -5.61
CA GLU A 217 -76.88 -36.40 -5.63
C GLU A 217 -77.54 -35.72 -4.39
N ASN A 218 -77.76 -34.38 -4.47
CA ASN A 218 -79.07 -33.74 -4.79
C ASN A 218 -79.05 -32.18 -4.66
N GLN A 219 -79.70 -31.50 -5.60
CA GLN A 219 -79.99 -30.04 -5.71
C GLN A 219 -81.40 -29.71 -5.13
N PRO A 220 -81.95 -28.45 -5.14
CA PRO A 220 -81.45 -27.17 -5.69
C PRO A 220 -81.61 -25.89 -4.79
N GLU A 221 -80.95 -24.82 -5.26
CA GLU A 221 -81.28 -23.38 -5.27
C GLU A 221 -81.93 -22.68 -4.05
N ASN A 222 -81.23 -21.66 -3.52
CA ASN A 222 -81.72 -20.28 -3.39
C ASN A 222 -80.58 -19.30 -3.03
N GLN A 223 -80.44 -18.24 -3.82
CA GLN A 223 -79.66 -17.00 -3.59
C GLN A 223 -80.64 -15.89 -3.10
N PRO A 224 -80.22 -14.77 -2.47
CA PRO A 224 -79.23 -13.84 -3.05
C PRO A 224 -78.22 -13.18 -2.08
N GLU A 225 -77.24 -12.58 -2.75
CA GLU A 225 -76.18 -11.64 -2.38
C GLU A 225 -76.39 -10.77 -1.12
N ASN A 226 -75.33 -10.61 -0.32
CA ASN A 226 -74.90 -9.32 0.24
C ASN A 226 -73.45 -9.34 0.78
N GLN A 227 -72.68 -8.35 0.29
CA GLN A 227 -71.44 -7.73 0.81
C GLN A 227 -70.05 -8.40 0.64
N PRO A 228 -69.02 -7.63 0.21
CA PRO A 228 -67.62 -8.04 0.25
C PRO A 228 -66.98 -7.67 1.58
N GLU A 229 -66.61 -8.64 2.40
CA GLU A 229 -65.60 -8.43 3.44
C GLU A 229 -64.21 -8.55 2.81
N ASN A 230 -63.61 -7.40 2.51
CA ASN A 230 -62.16 -7.31 2.36
C ASN A 230 -61.51 -7.58 3.72
N GLN A 231 -61.08 -8.82 3.97
CA GLN A 231 -60.05 -9.09 4.97
C GLN A 231 -58.68 -8.63 4.44
N PRO A 232 -57.83 -8.00 5.26
CA PRO A 232 -56.46 -7.71 4.89
C PRO A 232 -55.62 -9.00 5.06
N GLU A 233 -55.49 -9.78 4.00
CA GLU A 233 -54.67 -11.02 3.99
C GLU A 233 -53.15 -10.73 4.09
N ASN A 234 -52.73 -9.45 4.06
CA ASN A 234 -51.31 -9.02 4.08
C ASN A 234 -50.71 -8.75 5.48
N GLN A 235 -51.40 -9.05 6.59
CA GLN A 235 -50.86 -8.80 7.95
C GLN A 235 -49.83 -9.83 8.46
N PRO A 236 -49.97 -11.15 8.22
CA PRO A 236 -49.03 -12.14 8.74
C PRO A 236 -47.69 -12.11 7.99
N GLU A 237 -47.73 -11.98 6.67
CA GLU A 237 -46.55 -11.99 5.80
C GLU A 237 -45.62 -10.80 6.10
N ASN A 238 -46.20 -9.61 6.30
CA ASN A 238 -45.43 -8.41 6.65
C ASN A 238 -44.76 -8.51 8.05
N GLN A 239 -45.38 -9.24 8.98
CA GLN A 239 -44.77 -9.52 10.29
C GLN A 239 -43.61 -10.51 10.18
N VAL A 240 -43.74 -11.55 9.36
CA VAL A 240 -42.68 -12.56 9.14
C VAL A 240 -41.46 -11.93 8.44
N VAL A 241 -41.69 -11.15 7.39
CA VAL A 241 -40.63 -10.41 6.67
C VAL A 241 -39.86 -9.47 7.60
N ARG A 242 -40.58 -8.75 8.46
CA ARG A 242 -39.97 -7.84 9.43
C ARG A 242 -39.14 -8.59 10.48
N LEU A 243 -39.67 -9.69 11.00
CA LEU A 243 -38.96 -10.53 11.98
C LEU A 243 -37.67 -11.13 11.37
N LEU A 244 -37.71 -11.61 10.13
CA LEU A 244 -36.53 -12.13 9.42
C LEU A 244 -35.45 -11.05 9.23
N SER A 245 -35.86 -9.85 8.81
CA SER A 245 -34.96 -8.71 8.65
C SER A 245 -34.32 -8.28 9.98
N GLU A 246 -35.08 -8.29 11.08
CA GLU A 246 -34.58 -7.96 12.43
C GLU A 246 -33.58 -9.01 12.92
N VAL A 247 -33.83 -10.31 12.67
CA VAL A 247 -32.91 -11.41 13.01
C VAL A 247 -31.62 -11.35 12.20
N VAL A 248 -31.68 -11.07 10.89
CA VAL A 248 -30.48 -10.92 10.05
C VAL A 248 -29.63 -9.75 10.55
N LYS A 249 -30.27 -8.62 10.86
CA LYS A 249 -29.57 -7.44 11.39
C LYS A 249 -28.91 -7.73 12.74
N SER A 250 -29.64 -8.34 13.69
CA SER A 250 -29.04 -8.65 15.00
C SER A 250 -27.88 -9.64 14.87
N THR A 251 -28.02 -10.65 14.01
CA THR A 251 -26.95 -11.63 13.75
C THR A 251 -25.72 -10.94 13.16
N TRP A 252 -25.91 -10.00 12.24
CA TRP A 252 -24.82 -9.21 11.67
C TRP A 252 -24.11 -8.35 12.71
N ASP A 253 -24.87 -7.66 13.56
CA ASP A 253 -24.34 -6.81 14.63
C ASP A 253 -23.53 -7.63 15.65
N ASP A 254 -24.03 -8.82 16.02
CA ASP A 254 -23.34 -9.74 16.93
C ASP A 254 -22.01 -10.23 16.33
N ILE A 255 -21.98 -10.60 15.04
CA ILE A 255 -20.75 -11.02 14.35
C ILE A 255 -19.73 -9.87 14.28
N CYS A 256 -20.19 -8.65 13.96
CA CYS A 256 -19.33 -7.47 13.90
C CYS A 256 -18.70 -7.17 15.27
N LYS A 257 -19.49 -7.33 16.34
CA LYS A 257 -19.01 -7.15 17.71
C LYS A 257 -17.97 -8.21 18.07
N ASP A 258 -18.26 -9.49 17.85
CA ASP A 258 -17.33 -10.59 18.09
C ASP A 258 -16.02 -10.42 17.31
N TYR A 259 -16.11 -9.95 16.05
CA TYR A 259 -14.95 -9.61 15.24
C TYR A 259 -14.09 -8.53 15.89
N THR A 260 -14.72 -7.44 16.33
CA THR A 260 -14.02 -6.29 16.93
C THR A 260 -13.35 -6.68 18.25
N ASP A 261 -14.07 -7.39 19.12
CA ASP A 261 -13.55 -7.82 20.42
C ASP A 261 -12.37 -8.79 20.27
N GLU A 262 -12.46 -9.78 19.37
CA GLU A 262 -11.37 -10.73 19.13
C GLU A 262 -10.20 -10.08 18.38
N TYR A 263 -10.45 -9.14 17.46
CA TYR A 263 -9.40 -8.36 16.80
C TYR A 263 -8.58 -7.57 17.82
N GLU A 264 -9.25 -6.81 18.71
CA GLU A 264 -8.57 -6.04 19.75
C GLU A 264 -7.77 -6.93 20.71
N GLN A 265 -8.32 -8.12 21.04
CA GLN A 265 -7.58 -9.11 21.83
C GLN A 265 -6.35 -9.67 21.09
N CYS A 266 -6.48 -9.94 19.78
CA CYS A 266 -5.40 -10.40 18.93
C CYS A 266 -4.28 -9.35 18.87
N ILE A 267 -4.60 -8.11 18.50
CA ILE A 267 -3.65 -7.00 18.44
C ILE A 267 -3.01 -6.74 19.80
N SER A 268 -3.80 -6.74 20.88
CA SER A 268 -3.26 -6.59 22.23
C SER A 268 -2.25 -7.68 22.57
N THR A 269 -2.51 -8.94 22.18
CA THR A 269 -1.56 -10.06 22.40
C THR A 269 -0.27 -9.89 21.60
N LEU A 270 -0.39 -9.42 20.34
CA LEU A 270 0.75 -9.13 19.47
C LEU A 270 1.62 -7.99 20.02
N LEU A 271 0.99 -6.96 20.61
CA LEU A 271 1.68 -5.83 21.21
C LEU A 271 2.25 -6.16 22.59
N LEU A 272 1.51 -6.84 23.47
CA LEU A 272 1.90 -7.17 24.86
C LEU A 272 2.98 -8.26 24.95
N THR A 273 3.23 -9.03 23.90
CA THR A 273 4.43 -9.88 23.84
C THR A 273 5.75 -9.07 23.91
N HIS A 274 5.70 -7.73 23.89
CA HIS A 274 6.83 -6.84 24.22
C HIS A 274 7.11 -6.67 25.73
N GLU A 275 6.20 -7.03 26.64
CA GLU A 275 6.30 -6.60 28.05
C GLU A 275 6.70 -7.66 29.08
N LYS A 276 6.90 -8.92 28.70
CA LYS A 276 7.43 -9.93 29.65
C LYS A 276 8.96 -9.86 29.77
N GLY A 277 9.45 -8.69 30.21
CA GLY A 277 10.86 -8.43 30.44
C GLY A 277 11.17 -6.97 30.82
N LYS A 278 10.79 -6.58 32.04
CA LYS A 278 11.16 -5.34 32.77
C LYS A 278 10.58 -3.99 32.28
N HIS A 279 9.80 -3.43 33.19
CA HIS A 279 9.58 -2.00 33.49
C HIS A 279 8.95 -1.10 32.41
N SER A 280 7.68 -0.76 32.69
CA SER A 280 7.13 0.61 32.74
C SER A 280 7.28 1.48 31.48
N PHE A 281 6.17 1.56 30.75
CA PHE A 281 5.67 2.74 30.02
C PHE A 281 6.73 3.56 29.26
N SER A 282 7.06 3.09 28.06
CA SER A 282 7.74 3.90 27.05
C SER A 282 7.18 3.53 25.69
N TYR A 283 6.36 4.42 25.12
CA TYR A 283 6.11 4.41 23.68
C TYR A 283 7.46 4.38 22.94
N PHE A 284 7.63 3.41 22.04
CA PHE A 284 8.74 3.24 21.09
C PHE A 284 10.13 2.84 21.63
N THR A 285 10.41 1.53 21.67
CA THR A 285 11.76 0.97 21.52
C THR A 285 11.72 -0.36 20.74
N ALA A 286 11.36 -0.32 19.46
CA ALA A 286 11.64 -1.43 18.55
C ALA A 286 13.10 -1.29 18.05
N GLU A 287 14.07 -1.71 18.86
CA GLU A 287 15.50 -1.51 18.54
C GLU A 287 15.98 -2.32 17.32
N LYS A 288 15.22 -3.34 16.86
CA LYS A 288 15.42 -4.05 15.58
C LYS A 288 14.10 -4.61 15.06
N LEU A 289 13.93 -4.62 13.74
CA LEU A 289 12.87 -5.41 13.09
C LEU A 289 13.11 -6.89 13.38
N ASP A 290 12.27 -7.48 14.21
CA ASP A 290 12.26 -8.90 14.50
C ASP A 290 11.39 -9.61 13.43
N TYR A 291 12.05 -10.07 12.36
CA TYR A 291 11.37 -10.69 11.23
C TYR A 291 10.65 -11.98 11.61
N GLU A 292 11.25 -12.81 12.47
CA GLU A 292 10.67 -14.08 12.90
C GLU A 292 9.40 -13.84 13.73
N ARG A 293 9.46 -12.88 14.65
CA ARG A 293 8.30 -12.47 15.44
C ARG A 293 7.21 -11.83 14.59
N LEU A 294 7.57 -11.04 13.58
CA LEU A 294 6.60 -10.50 12.62
C LEU A 294 5.90 -11.64 11.86
N CYS A 295 6.62 -12.67 11.44
CA CYS A 295 6.00 -13.84 10.79
C CYS A 295 5.00 -14.54 11.72
N ILE A 296 5.38 -14.81 12.97
CA ILE A 296 4.50 -15.41 13.98
C ILE A 296 3.27 -14.52 14.22
N ALA A 297 3.45 -13.21 14.28
CA ALA A 297 2.35 -12.26 14.47
C ALA A 297 1.35 -12.29 13.30
N LEU A 298 1.86 -12.37 12.08
CA LEU A 298 1.04 -12.46 10.87
C LEU A 298 0.30 -13.81 10.78
N GLU A 299 0.92 -14.91 11.22
CA GLU A 299 0.24 -16.22 11.33
C GLU A 299 -0.91 -16.17 12.33
N GLN A 300 -0.71 -15.57 13.50
CA GLN A 300 -1.78 -15.41 14.50
C GLN A 300 -2.94 -14.54 13.98
N LEU A 301 -2.63 -13.45 13.29
CA LEU A 301 -3.64 -12.61 12.65
C LEU A 301 -4.38 -13.38 11.54
N SER A 302 -3.67 -14.19 10.75
CA SER A 302 -4.28 -15.04 9.72
C SER A 302 -5.25 -16.06 10.31
N ASP A 303 -4.89 -16.67 11.43
CA ASP A 303 -5.76 -17.65 12.09
C ASP A 303 -6.98 -16.99 12.73
N PHE A 304 -6.86 -15.77 13.25
CA PHE A 304 -7.99 -14.93 13.64
C PHE A 304 -8.95 -14.69 12.46
N GLU A 305 -8.44 -14.21 11.33
CA GLU A 305 -9.25 -13.94 10.13
C GLU A 305 -9.99 -15.19 9.63
N LYS A 306 -9.34 -16.37 9.66
CA LYS A 306 -9.99 -17.64 9.31
C LYS A 306 -11.15 -17.97 10.24
N ARG A 307 -11.00 -17.76 11.56
CA ARG A 307 -12.08 -17.98 12.52
C ARG A 307 -13.23 -17.00 12.32
N ALA A 308 -12.92 -15.72 12.09
CA ALA A 308 -13.92 -14.70 11.77
C ALA A 308 -14.74 -15.09 10.52
N ASN A 309 -14.07 -15.47 9.44
CA ASN A 309 -14.73 -15.94 8.21
C ASN A 309 -15.58 -17.19 8.44
N THR A 310 -15.13 -18.10 9.30
CA THR A 310 -15.88 -19.32 9.66
C THR A 310 -17.18 -18.96 10.38
N ARG A 311 -17.14 -18.04 11.36
CA ARG A 311 -18.36 -17.57 12.05
C ARG A 311 -19.40 -16.97 11.09
N VAL A 312 -18.96 -16.16 10.13
CA VAL A 312 -19.84 -15.59 9.12
C VAL A 312 -20.47 -16.69 8.27
N SER A 313 -19.68 -17.66 7.81
CA SER A 313 -20.17 -18.79 7.02
C SER A 313 -21.16 -19.65 7.79
N GLU A 314 -20.88 -19.95 9.07
CA GLU A 314 -21.72 -20.81 9.92
C GLU A 314 -23.01 -20.11 10.36
N SER A 315 -23.00 -18.78 10.52
CA SER A 315 -24.19 -18.01 10.87
C SER A 315 -25.30 -18.08 9.82
N GLY A 316 -24.94 -18.34 8.55
CA GLY A 316 -25.87 -18.28 7.44
C GLY A 316 -26.40 -16.87 7.12
N VAL A 317 -25.84 -15.81 7.72
CA VAL A 317 -26.32 -14.42 7.56
C VAL A 317 -26.26 -13.92 6.10
N LEU A 318 -25.38 -14.52 5.29
CA LEU A 318 -25.25 -14.24 3.85
C LEU A 318 -26.19 -15.08 2.96
N ARG A 319 -27.00 -15.98 3.54
CA ARG A 319 -27.89 -16.87 2.78
C ARG A 319 -28.97 -16.06 2.06
N GLY A 320 -29.19 -16.37 0.79
CA GLY A 320 -30.19 -15.69 -0.05
C GLY A 320 -29.59 -14.62 -0.98
N LEU A 321 -28.36 -14.16 -0.71
CA LEU A 321 -27.67 -13.28 -1.64
C LEU A 321 -27.39 -13.98 -2.97
N ARG A 322 -27.77 -13.31 -4.07
CA ARG A 322 -27.51 -13.80 -5.42
C ARG A 322 -26.22 -13.18 -5.97
N LEU A 323 -25.41 -14.00 -6.62
CA LEU A 323 -24.09 -13.57 -7.12
C LEU A 323 -24.20 -12.44 -8.16
N ASP A 324 -25.22 -12.45 -9.02
CA ASP A 324 -25.46 -11.38 -10.00
C ASP A 324 -25.78 -10.03 -9.33
N GLU A 325 -26.48 -10.07 -8.19
CA GLU A 325 -26.80 -8.88 -7.39
C GLU A 325 -25.56 -8.35 -6.68
N ILE A 326 -24.75 -9.24 -6.09
CA ILE A 326 -23.44 -8.89 -5.49
C ILE A 326 -22.55 -8.19 -6.52
N LYS A 327 -22.42 -8.75 -7.71
CA LYS A 327 -21.58 -8.17 -8.77
C LYS A 327 -22.08 -6.80 -9.20
N ARG A 328 -23.39 -6.67 -9.42
CA ARG A 328 -24.02 -5.40 -9.83
C ARG A 328 -23.85 -4.31 -8.77
N VAL A 329 -24.06 -4.64 -7.49
CA VAL A 329 -23.84 -3.68 -6.39
C VAL A 329 -22.37 -3.30 -6.33
N GLY A 330 -21.47 -4.29 -6.44
CA GLY A 330 -20.02 -4.07 -6.50
C GLY A 330 -19.62 -3.10 -7.60
N GLU A 331 -20.09 -3.28 -8.84
CA GLU A 331 -19.81 -2.38 -9.98
C GLU A 331 -20.26 -0.93 -9.73
N LEU A 332 -21.34 -0.74 -8.95
CA LEU A 332 -21.90 0.57 -8.62
C LEU A 332 -21.24 1.22 -7.40
N MET A 333 -20.37 0.52 -6.67
CA MET A 333 -19.68 1.09 -5.52
C MET A 333 -18.76 2.22 -5.93
N VAL A 334 -18.81 3.32 -5.20
CA VAL A 334 -17.97 4.50 -5.46
C VAL A 334 -16.58 4.29 -4.86
N LEU A 335 -15.57 4.45 -5.71
CA LEU A 335 -14.16 4.46 -5.32
C LEU A 335 -13.63 5.88 -5.16
N GLN A 336 -12.56 6.02 -4.39
CA GLN A 336 -11.73 7.20 -4.33
C GLN A 336 -11.20 7.54 -5.72
N ASP A 337 -11.04 8.85 -5.98
CA ASP A 337 -10.59 9.35 -7.27
C ASP A 337 -9.24 8.73 -7.67
N GLY A 338 -9.18 8.22 -8.90
CA GLY A 338 -7.97 7.60 -9.45
C GLY A 338 -7.79 6.11 -9.13
N CYS A 339 -8.46 5.54 -8.12
CA CYS A 339 -8.33 4.11 -7.79
C CYS A 339 -8.72 3.20 -8.96
N LYS A 340 -9.87 3.49 -9.59
CA LYS A 340 -10.33 2.72 -10.76
C LYS A 340 -9.32 2.75 -11.90
N ASN A 341 -8.81 3.95 -12.22
CA ASN A 341 -7.82 4.13 -13.29
C ASN A 341 -6.50 3.40 -12.99
N PHE A 342 -6.07 3.40 -11.72
CA PHE A 342 -4.87 2.70 -11.27
C PHE A 342 -4.98 1.19 -11.47
N PHE A 343 -6.07 0.56 -11.01
CA PHE A 343 -6.22 -0.88 -11.18
C PHE A 343 -6.45 -1.27 -12.64
N GLN A 344 -7.19 -0.46 -13.39
CA GLN A 344 -7.36 -0.69 -14.83
C GLN A 344 -6.04 -0.57 -15.60
N SER A 345 -5.12 0.32 -15.21
CA SER A 345 -3.81 0.42 -15.87
C SER A 345 -2.94 -0.80 -15.61
N ILE A 346 -3.04 -1.39 -14.41
CA ILE A 346 -2.36 -2.64 -14.06
C ILE A 346 -2.97 -3.82 -14.84
N ILE A 347 -4.30 -3.97 -14.80
CA ILE A 347 -5.00 -5.11 -15.42
C ILE A 347 -4.83 -5.11 -16.95
N LYS A 348 -4.80 -3.94 -17.60
CA LYS A 348 -4.62 -3.81 -19.05
C LYS A 348 -3.18 -4.05 -19.50
N ASN A 349 -2.21 -4.04 -18.60
CA ASN A 349 -0.80 -4.19 -18.93
C ASN A 349 -0.39 -5.66 -18.82
N GLU A 350 -0.54 -6.42 -19.91
CA GLU A 350 -0.17 -7.85 -19.96
C GLU A 350 1.33 -8.11 -19.75
N GLN A 351 2.19 -7.09 -19.93
CA GLN A 351 3.63 -7.19 -19.68
C GLN A 351 3.99 -6.94 -18.21
N LEU A 352 3.05 -6.46 -17.40
CA LEU A 352 3.29 -6.18 -16.00
C LEU A 352 3.15 -7.46 -15.17
N ASN A 353 4.29 -7.98 -14.70
CA ASN A 353 4.33 -9.10 -13.75
C ASN A 353 3.93 -8.64 -12.35
N ALA A 354 2.62 -8.42 -12.14
CA ALA A 354 2.09 -7.92 -10.87
C ALA A 354 1.00 -8.82 -10.26
N ASP A 355 1.04 -8.89 -8.93
CA ASP A 355 0.02 -9.48 -8.08
C ASP A 355 -0.69 -8.41 -7.26
N ILE A 356 -2.00 -8.55 -7.15
CA ILE A 356 -2.84 -7.60 -6.43
C ILE A 356 -3.56 -8.36 -5.32
N HIS A 357 -3.29 -7.98 -4.08
CA HIS A 357 -3.90 -8.55 -2.88
C HIS A 357 -4.67 -7.46 -2.13
N ALA A 358 -6.00 -7.58 -2.16
CA ALA A 358 -6.89 -6.74 -1.39
C ALA A 358 -7.14 -7.36 -0.01
N LEU A 359 -6.91 -6.59 1.04
CA LEU A 359 -7.37 -6.88 2.39
C LEU A 359 -8.63 -6.05 2.66
N SER A 360 -9.68 -6.66 3.21
CA SER A 360 -10.92 -5.97 3.51
C SER A 360 -11.61 -6.61 4.70
N CYS A 361 -12.34 -5.81 5.47
CA CYS A 361 -13.24 -6.32 6.49
C CYS A 361 -14.59 -6.80 5.89
N CYS A 362 -14.79 -6.64 4.58
CA CYS A 362 -15.94 -7.21 3.89
C CYS A 362 -15.73 -8.69 3.62
N TRP A 363 -16.66 -9.50 4.12
CA TRP A 363 -16.68 -10.96 3.96
C TRP A 363 -17.13 -11.42 2.56
N CYS A 364 -17.12 -10.53 1.55
CA CYS A 364 -17.49 -10.87 0.17
C CYS A 364 -16.43 -10.40 -0.82
N SER A 365 -15.58 -11.33 -1.25
CA SER A 365 -14.55 -11.02 -2.25
C SER A 365 -15.12 -10.68 -3.63
N ASP A 366 -16.29 -11.20 -4.00
CA ASP A 366 -16.93 -10.89 -5.28
C ASP A 366 -17.42 -9.44 -5.34
N LEU A 367 -17.87 -8.89 -4.22
CA LEU A 367 -18.28 -7.48 -4.12
C LEU A 367 -17.09 -6.56 -4.46
N ILE A 368 -15.93 -6.84 -3.87
CA ILE A 368 -14.69 -6.09 -4.08
C ILE A 368 -14.15 -6.29 -5.51
N ARG A 369 -14.07 -7.54 -5.97
CA ARG A 369 -13.54 -7.84 -7.31
C ARG A 369 -14.37 -7.21 -8.42
N SER A 370 -15.69 -7.22 -8.30
CA SER A 370 -16.60 -6.62 -9.30
C SER A 370 -16.49 -5.11 -9.38
N ASN A 371 -15.91 -4.47 -8.37
CA ASN A 371 -15.64 -3.05 -8.38
C ASN A 371 -14.27 -2.71 -9.01
N ILE A 372 -13.24 -3.52 -8.70
CA ILE A 372 -11.86 -3.27 -9.12
C ILE A 372 -11.55 -3.81 -10.52
N MET A 373 -12.12 -4.96 -10.89
CA MET A 373 -11.77 -5.71 -12.09
C MET A 373 -12.61 -5.34 -13.33
N THR A 374 -13.44 -4.31 -13.23
CA THR A 374 -14.43 -3.88 -14.23
C THR A 374 -14.19 -2.42 -14.61
#